data_AF-A0A8H7B2X6-F1
#
_entry.id   AF-A0A8H7B2X6-F1
#
_cell.length_a   1.000
_cell.length_b   1.000
_cell.length_c   1.000
_cell.angle_alpha   90.00
_cell.angle_beta   90.00
_cell.angle_gamma   90.00
#
_symmetry.space_group_name_H-M   'P 1'
#
loop_
_entity.id
_entity.type
_entity.pdbx_description
1 polymer ?
#
loop_
_entity_poly.entity_id
_entity_poly.type
_entity_poly.pdbx_seq_one_letter_code
_entity_poly.pdbx_strand_id
1 'polypeptide(L)'
;MRVTLGLAALAVGASAIPTELRERQDGHNSKPCPKKPLVTKDALEKDITIKKLMRGAQQLEDFAYSYPARNRIMGGQAHNDTVKWLKKELESTSYYDVTLQPFSNYVMLNGTLNAFTIDGRAINSTILEYSASTPGLVTAPIVPVNNLGCEASDFPAEVSGAIALISRGTCEFGLKSALAGSAGAVGAIIYNNVAGTISATLGPPPRPEGDYVASVTLSLEEGQAIVAQVAGGATVTGTLDVLTDVQVITTNNVLATSKCGDKNNQLWLGAHTDSVGAGPGINDDGSGTVAILNVAKSLAKYNVNNAVSFGFWSGEESGLLGSTFFVESLSPEAALDVRAYLNFDMIASPNYVHQIYDGDGSAYGLSGPAGSDDIEAFFAGYFKDLNIPSNETEFNGRSDYGPFLDANIPAGGTTTGADEVKTVEEQAIWGGVAGEILDQNYHQAADNVTNLNEEAWLLHSRGIAAAVAHYATSWEGIPERVPANGTAKRSVREPVVRKGVKGGKVTLKLLRQETKKIAAMDTASHAYEAFPTFDTYSAPTTPQHDHDAPIPTTSDITATISEPFSLHTTNNLVRITTPIHIRRLMYIGYDN
;
A
#
# COMPACT_ATOMS: atom_id res chain seq x y z
N MET A 1 51.17 24.32 7.35
CA MET A 1 50.02 25.26 7.42
C MET A 1 48.79 24.39 7.63
N ARG A 2 48.30 24.27 8.87
CA ARG A 2 47.13 23.45 9.23
C ARG A 2 45.88 24.23 8.85
N VAL A 3 45.05 23.70 7.97
CA VAL A 3 43.71 24.24 7.68
C VAL A 3 42.71 23.33 8.38
N THR A 4 42.20 23.83 9.49
CA THR A 4 41.10 23.25 10.27
C THR A 4 39.82 23.48 9.47
N LEU A 5 39.21 22.41 8.93
CA LEU A 5 37.82 22.46 8.47
C LEU A 5 36.94 22.37 9.72
N GLY A 6 36.21 23.45 10.02
CA GLY A 6 35.17 23.44 11.04
C GLY A 6 33.95 22.69 10.52
N LEU A 7 33.54 21.64 11.24
CA LEU A 7 32.19 21.10 11.15
C LEU A 7 31.20 22.22 11.52
N ALA A 8 30.46 22.73 10.55
CA ALA A 8 29.25 23.49 10.82
C ALA A 8 28.11 22.48 11.01
N ALA A 9 27.78 22.20 12.27
CA ALA A 9 26.53 21.52 12.60
C ALA A 9 25.37 22.43 12.16
N LEU A 10 24.66 22.05 11.09
CA LEU A 10 23.37 22.63 10.76
C LEU A 10 22.38 22.18 11.84
N ALA A 11 22.16 23.05 12.83
CA ALA A 11 21.02 22.93 13.71
C ALA A 11 19.77 23.13 12.84
N VAL A 12 19.03 22.04 12.60
CA VAL A 12 17.64 22.11 12.14
C VAL A 12 16.88 22.79 13.26
N GLY A 13 16.68 24.10 13.11
CA GLY A 13 15.87 24.88 14.03
C GLY A 13 14.44 24.40 13.90
N ALA A 14 14.00 23.53 14.80
CA ALA A 14 12.59 23.33 15.07
C ALA A 14 12.05 24.71 15.47
N SER A 15 11.43 25.41 14.53
CA SER A 15 10.59 26.54 14.87
C SER A 15 9.43 25.94 15.64
N ALA A 16 9.52 26.00 16.98
CA ALA A 16 8.43 25.64 17.85
C ALA A 16 7.26 26.56 17.50
N ILE A 17 6.32 26.04 16.72
CA ILE A 17 4.97 26.58 16.67
C ILE A 17 4.51 26.60 18.13
N PRO A 18 4.04 27.72 18.67
CA PRO A 18 3.54 27.74 20.03
C PRO A 18 2.40 26.73 20.11
N THR A 19 2.67 25.61 20.77
CA THR A 19 1.67 24.66 21.23
C THR A 19 0.95 25.39 22.36
N GLU A 20 0.03 26.29 22.00
CA GLU A 20 -1.01 26.66 22.96
C GLU A 20 -1.75 25.35 23.26
N LEU A 21 -1.64 24.91 24.51
CA LEU A 21 -2.50 23.87 25.07
C LEU A 21 -3.94 24.35 24.87
N ARG A 22 -4.57 23.94 23.78
CA ARG A 22 -5.98 24.19 23.55
C ARG A 22 -6.73 23.25 24.48
N GLU A 23 -7.15 23.77 25.64
CA GLU A 23 -8.22 23.15 26.41
C GLU A 23 -9.38 22.85 25.45
N ARG A 24 -10.01 21.67 25.55
CA ARG A 24 -11.20 21.33 24.76
C ARG A 24 -12.10 22.55 24.78
N GLN A 25 -12.44 23.08 23.60
CA GLN A 25 -13.22 24.30 23.55
C GLN A 25 -14.59 24.01 24.17
N ASP A 26 -14.83 24.58 25.36
CA ASP A 26 -16.18 24.81 25.84
C ASP A 26 -16.90 25.58 24.73
N GLY A 27 -18.01 25.02 24.22
CA GLY A 27 -18.67 25.37 22.95
C GLY A 27 -19.28 26.77 22.85
N HIS A 28 -18.66 27.79 23.45
CA HIS A 28 -19.24 29.11 23.66
C HIS A 28 -18.56 30.28 22.94
N ASN A 29 -17.52 30.09 22.12
CA ASN A 29 -16.86 31.21 21.45
C ASN A 29 -16.54 31.07 19.95
N SER A 30 -17.25 30.20 19.23
CA SER A 30 -17.21 30.19 17.76
C SER A 30 -18.17 31.26 17.21
N LYS A 31 -17.71 32.07 16.22
CA LYS A 31 -18.60 32.96 15.44
C LYS A 31 -19.85 32.17 14.99
N PRO A 32 -21.06 32.75 15.05
CA PRO A 32 -22.27 32.02 14.70
C PRO A 32 -22.21 31.52 13.26
N CYS A 33 -22.37 30.21 13.10
CA CYS A 33 -22.37 29.56 11.80
C CYS A 33 -23.46 30.16 10.89
N PRO A 34 -23.17 30.32 9.59
CA PRO A 34 -24.18 30.76 8.62
C PRO A 34 -25.43 29.87 8.67
N LYS A 35 -26.62 30.44 8.47
CA LYS A 35 -27.85 29.66 8.34
C LYS A 35 -27.84 28.90 7.01
N LYS A 36 -27.34 27.66 7.03
CA LYS A 36 -27.37 26.68 5.93
C LYS A 36 -28.17 25.45 6.36
N PRO A 37 -28.80 24.70 5.43
CA PRO A 37 -29.40 23.42 5.75
C PRO A 37 -28.34 22.44 6.24
N LEU A 38 -28.74 21.49 7.11
CA LEU A 38 -27.87 20.38 7.48
C LEU A 38 -27.54 19.55 6.24
N VAL A 39 -26.31 19.05 6.15
CA VAL A 39 -25.87 18.23 5.03
C VAL A 39 -26.67 16.91 4.96
N THR A 40 -26.92 16.43 3.74
CA THR A 40 -27.58 15.14 3.49
C THR A 40 -26.80 14.36 2.43
N LYS A 41 -26.88 13.03 2.48
CA LYS A 41 -26.21 12.11 1.53
C LYS A 41 -26.52 12.49 0.08
N ASP A 42 -27.79 12.47 -0.31
CA ASP A 42 -28.24 12.72 -1.68
C ASP A 42 -27.77 14.07 -2.22
N ALA A 43 -27.77 15.11 -1.38
CA ALA A 43 -27.40 16.46 -1.80
C ALA A 43 -25.88 16.60 -2.03
N LEU A 44 -25.07 15.88 -1.25
CA LEU A 44 -23.62 15.84 -1.39
C LEU A 44 -23.22 15.01 -2.62
N GLU A 45 -23.72 13.78 -2.72
CA GLU A 45 -23.45 12.87 -3.85
C GLU A 45 -23.85 13.45 -5.21
N LYS A 46 -25.01 14.11 -5.28
CA LYS A 46 -25.50 14.73 -6.52
C LYS A 46 -24.59 15.84 -7.03
N ASP A 47 -23.89 16.54 -6.14
CA ASP A 47 -22.98 17.61 -6.53
C ASP A 47 -21.64 17.05 -7.04
N ILE A 48 -21.32 15.78 -6.75
CA ILE A 48 -20.14 15.08 -7.27
C ILE A 48 -20.46 14.55 -8.68
N THR A 49 -19.70 15.06 -9.64
CA THR A 49 -19.87 14.73 -11.06
C THR A 49 -18.52 14.50 -11.70
N ILE A 50 -18.45 13.58 -12.65
CA ILE A 50 -17.20 13.28 -13.35
C ILE A 50 -16.58 14.51 -14.03
N LYS A 51 -17.40 15.42 -14.56
CA LYS A 51 -16.94 16.69 -15.13
C LYS A 51 -16.19 17.59 -14.12
N LYS A 52 -16.56 17.55 -12.83
CA LYS A 52 -15.83 18.28 -11.79
C LYS A 52 -14.52 17.58 -11.43
N LEU A 53 -14.55 16.25 -11.36
CA LEU A 53 -13.38 15.42 -11.10
C LEU A 53 -12.34 15.58 -12.22
N MET A 54 -12.72 15.34 -13.48
CA MET A 54 -11.82 15.50 -14.64
C MET A 54 -11.23 16.91 -14.77
N ARG A 55 -11.95 17.96 -14.36
CA ARG A 55 -11.38 19.32 -14.33
C ARG A 55 -10.29 19.50 -13.29
N GLY A 56 -10.41 18.84 -12.14
CA GLY A 56 -9.36 18.82 -11.13
C GLY A 56 -8.16 18.00 -11.59
N ALA A 57 -8.39 16.81 -12.15
CA ALA A 57 -7.32 15.98 -12.71
C ALA A 57 -6.55 16.72 -13.82
N GLN A 58 -7.25 17.37 -14.75
CA GLN A 58 -6.60 18.19 -15.78
C GLN A 58 -5.77 19.32 -15.17
N GLN A 59 -6.26 19.96 -14.09
CA GLN A 59 -5.50 21.02 -13.42
C GLN A 59 -4.19 20.50 -12.80
N LEU A 60 -4.20 19.30 -12.22
CA LEU A 60 -3.00 18.66 -11.68
C LEU A 60 -2.01 18.29 -12.78
N GLU A 61 -2.50 17.73 -13.89
CA GLU A 61 -1.68 17.41 -15.06
C GLU A 61 -1.07 18.67 -15.68
N ASP A 62 -1.86 19.74 -15.81
CA ASP A 62 -1.39 21.04 -16.31
C ASP A 62 -0.25 21.59 -15.44
N PHE A 63 -0.31 21.43 -14.11
CA PHE A 63 0.78 21.79 -13.21
C PHE A 63 2.03 20.95 -13.47
N ALA A 64 1.89 19.62 -13.57
CA ALA A 64 3.01 18.73 -13.87
C ALA A 64 3.67 19.11 -15.20
N TYR A 65 2.86 19.32 -16.25
CA TYR A 65 3.33 19.57 -17.63
C TYR A 65 3.81 21.01 -17.85
N SER A 66 3.57 21.92 -16.91
CA SER A 66 4.12 23.27 -16.91
C SER A 66 5.65 23.29 -16.70
N TYR A 67 6.23 22.17 -16.28
CA TYR A 67 7.65 22.04 -15.99
C TYR A 67 8.30 20.85 -16.74
N PRO A 68 9.61 20.91 -17.06
CA PRO A 68 10.29 19.83 -17.78
C PRO A 68 10.22 18.46 -17.12
N ALA A 69 10.11 18.42 -15.79
CA ALA A 69 10.06 17.18 -15.01
C ALA A 69 8.75 16.39 -15.19
N ARG A 70 7.64 17.05 -15.58
CA ARG A 70 6.32 16.41 -15.82
C ARG A 70 5.78 15.56 -14.67
N ASN A 71 6.14 15.92 -13.45
CA ASN A 71 5.73 15.25 -12.23
C ASN A 71 5.35 16.26 -11.15
N ARG A 72 4.81 15.78 -10.04
CA ARG A 72 4.52 16.55 -8.83
C ARG A 72 5.34 16.03 -7.65
N ILE A 73 6.62 15.68 -7.86
CA ILE A 73 7.50 15.23 -6.78
C ILE A 73 7.52 16.24 -5.63
N MET A 74 7.55 15.75 -4.39
CA MET A 74 7.51 16.56 -3.17
C MET A 74 8.47 17.76 -3.26
N GLY A 75 7.94 18.94 -2.95
CA GLY A 75 8.67 20.22 -2.99
C GLY A 75 9.07 20.73 -4.39
N GLY A 76 8.81 19.97 -5.45
CA GLY A 76 8.96 20.39 -6.84
C GLY A 76 8.03 21.54 -7.21
N GLN A 77 8.27 22.18 -8.36
CA GLN A 77 7.52 23.37 -8.77
C GLN A 77 6.02 23.07 -8.97
N ALA A 78 5.70 21.98 -9.68
CA ALA A 78 4.31 21.54 -9.90
C ALA A 78 3.60 21.15 -8.61
N HIS A 79 4.30 20.47 -7.69
CA HIS A 79 3.79 20.14 -6.37
C HIS A 79 3.44 21.41 -5.58
N ASN A 80 4.34 22.38 -5.55
CA ASN A 80 4.09 23.65 -4.85
C ASN A 80 2.93 24.44 -5.48
N ASP A 81 2.71 24.33 -6.79
CA ASP A 81 1.53 24.92 -7.44
C ASP A 81 0.24 24.18 -7.09
N THR A 82 0.30 22.84 -6.94
CA THR A 82 -0.80 22.03 -6.40
C THR A 82 -1.19 22.46 -4.98
N VAL A 83 -0.22 22.59 -4.07
CA VAL A 83 -0.43 23.08 -2.70
C VAL A 83 -1.08 24.46 -2.68
N LYS A 84 -0.58 25.41 -3.49
CA LYS A 84 -1.15 26.76 -3.61
C LYS A 84 -2.58 26.73 -4.16
N TRP A 85 -2.83 25.88 -5.15
CA TRP A 85 -4.14 25.72 -5.76
C TRP A 85 -5.17 25.18 -4.77
N LEU A 86 -4.84 24.10 -4.06
CA LEU A 86 -5.70 23.52 -3.02
C LEU A 86 -6.06 24.54 -1.95
N LYS A 87 -5.06 25.24 -1.41
CA LYS A 87 -5.26 26.33 -0.45
C LYS A 87 -6.24 27.37 -0.98
N LYS A 88 -6.01 27.86 -2.20
CA LYS A 88 -6.84 28.89 -2.83
C LYS A 88 -8.28 28.41 -3.03
N GLU A 89 -8.48 27.20 -3.53
CA GLU A 89 -9.79 26.61 -3.76
C GLU A 89 -10.57 26.49 -2.43
N LEU A 90 -9.92 26.02 -1.37
CA LEU A 90 -10.54 25.87 -0.05
C LEU A 90 -10.85 27.22 0.60
N GLU A 91 -9.93 28.19 0.57
CA GLU A 91 -10.16 29.54 1.10
C GLU A 91 -11.28 30.27 0.36
N SER A 92 -11.42 30.05 -0.96
CA SER A 92 -12.47 30.67 -1.76
C SER A 92 -13.88 30.32 -1.28
N THR A 93 -14.05 29.17 -0.59
CA THR A 93 -15.32 28.77 -0.01
C THR A 93 -15.71 29.61 1.22
N SER A 94 -14.73 30.28 1.85
CA SER A 94 -14.85 30.95 3.15
C SER A 94 -15.33 30.04 4.30
N TYR A 95 -15.46 28.73 4.07
CA TYR A 95 -16.06 27.76 4.99
C TYR A 95 -15.04 27.08 5.91
N TYR A 96 -13.78 27.03 5.48
CA TYR A 96 -12.69 26.37 6.19
C TYR A 96 -11.74 27.38 6.83
N ASP A 97 -11.17 26.99 7.97
CA ASP A 97 -9.91 27.52 8.46
C ASP A 97 -8.80 26.71 7.79
N VAL A 98 -8.06 27.35 6.87
CA VAL A 98 -7.06 26.70 6.03
C VAL A 98 -5.67 27.06 6.54
N THR A 99 -4.82 26.07 6.79
CA THR A 99 -3.45 26.24 7.27
C THR A 99 -2.50 25.45 6.38
N LEU A 100 -1.39 26.10 5.99
CA LEU A 100 -0.24 25.39 5.47
C LEU A 100 0.61 24.96 6.66
N GLN A 101 0.84 23.67 6.80
CA GLN A 101 1.70 23.13 7.85
C GLN A 101 3.09 22.86 7.22
N PRO A 102 4.06 23.78 7.39
CA PRO A 102 5.38 23.59 6.82
C PRO A 102 6.15 22.50 7.56
N PHE A 103 6.86 21.67 6.82
CA PHE A 103 7.82 20.72 7.37
C PHE A 103 8.99 20.52 6.39
N SER A 104 10.09 20.00 6.93
CA SER A 104 11.30 19.70 6.16
C SER A 104 11.71 18.27 6.42
N ASN A 105 12.06 17.53 5.38
CA ASN A 105 12.60 16.18 5.50
C ASN A 105 13.58 15.88 4.38
N TYR A 106 14.38 14.82 4.55
CA TYR A 106 15.20 14.30 3.48
C TYR A 106 14.31 13.63 2.43
N VAL A 107 14.59 13.89 1.16
CA VAL A 107 13.90 13.30 0.00
C VAL A 107 14.95 12.92 -1.03
N MET A 108 14.80 11.74 -1.62
CA MET A 108 15.60 11.32 -2.76
C MET A 108 14.94 11.82 -4.06
N LEU A 109 15.50 12.88 -4.67
CA LEU A 109 14.95 13.49 -5.89
C LEU A 109 15.23 12.67 -7.14
N ASN A 110 16.36 11.98 -7.17
CA ASN A 110 16.73 11.06 -8.25
C ASN A 110 17.68 9.97 -7.74
N GLY A 111 17.70 8.86 -8.49
CA GLY A 111 18.64 7.76 -8.33
C GLY A 111 18.92 7.10 -9.66
N THR A 112 20.19 6.82 -9.94
CA THR A 112 20.61 6.13 -11.16
C THR A 112 21.63 5.05 -10.82
N LEU A 113 21.36 3.83 -11.28
CA LEU A 113 22.30 2.72 -11.23
C LEU A 113 23.06 2.68 -12.55
N ASN A 114 24.21 3.35 -12.60
CA ASN A 114 25.02 3.44 -13.83
C ASN A 114 25.64 2.09 -14.18
N ALA A 115 26.08 1.34 -13.16
CA ALA A 115 26.63 0.01 -13.34
C ALA A 115 26.44 -0.84 -12.09
N PHE A 116 26.05 -2.09 -12.30
CA PHE A 116 26.14 -3.13 -11.29
C PHE A 116 26.53 -4.46 -11.94
N THR A 117 27.69 -4.99 -11.56
CA THR A 117 28.17 -6.28 -12.08
C THR A 117 28.72 -7.15 -10.97
N ILE A 118 28.63 -8.46 -11.16
CA ILE A 118 29.24 -9.49 -10.32
C ILE A 118 30.14 -10.32 -11.20
N ASP A 119 31.43 -10.36 -10.89
CA ASP A 119 32.50 -10.95 -11.71
C ASP A 119 32.43 -10.51 -13.18
N GLY A 120 32.08 -9.24 -13.41
CA GLY A 120 31.93 -8.63 -14.73
C GLY A 120 30.63 -8.95 -15.46
N ARG A 121 29.77 -9.82 -14.90
CA ARG A 121 28.41 -10.06 -15.44
C ARG A 121 27.46 -8.99 -14.95
N ALA A 122 26.78 -8.30 -15.86
CA ALA A 122 25.73 -7.35 -15.52
C ALA A 122 24.57 -8.05 -14.81
N ILE A 123 24.08 -7.44 -13.74
CA ILE A 123 22.98 -7.97 -12.92
C ILE A 123 21.81 -7.01 -12.97
N ASN A 124 20.60 -7.54 -13.15
CA ASN A 124 19.40 -6.73 -12.99
C ASN A 124 19.17 -6.46 -11.49
N SER A 125 19.11 -5.19 -11.12
CA SER A 125 19.09 -4.74 -9.74
C SER A 125 18.45 -3.38 -9.65
N THR A 126 17.86 -3.08 -8.50
CA THR A 126 17.34 -1.75 -8.16
C THR A 126 18.18 -1.13 -7.06
N ILE A 127 18.23 0.20 -7.04
CA ILE A 127 18.78 0.97 -5.92
C ILE A 127 17.73 1.01 -4.81
N LEU A 128 18.14 0.90 -3.56
CA LEU A 128 17.24 1.18 -2.44
C LEU A 128 17.08 2.69 -2.29
N GLU A 129 15.84 3.17 -2.12
CA GLU A 129 15.58 4.59 -1.89
C GLU A 129 16.37 5.11 -0.69
N TYR A 130 16.84 6.36 -0.76
CA TYR A 130 17.80 7.02 0.15
C TYR A 130 19.21 6.44 0.18
N SER A 131 19.55 5.50 -0.71
CA SER A 131 20.93 5.02 -0.87
C SER A 131 21.92 6.16 -1.06
N ALA A 132 23.11 6.03 -0.47
CA ALA A 132 24.21 6.96 -0.74
C ALA A 132 24.75 6.79 -2.17
N SER A 133 25.44 7.81 -2.66
CA SER A 133 26.18 7.74 -3.93
C SER A 133 27.54 7.04 -3.73
N THR A 134 28.01 6.33 -4.74
CA THR A 134 29.43 5.95 -4.82
C THR A 134 30.27 7.12 -5.33
N PRO A 135 31.58 7.19 -5.02
CA PRO A 135 32.50 8.16 -5.63
C PRO A 135 32.87 7.78 -7.07
N GLY A 136 31.87 7.48 -7.91
CA GLY A 136 32.02 6.87 -9.23
C GLY A 136 32.04 5.33 -9.18
N LEU A 137 32.72 4.70 -10.13
CA LEU A 137 32.80 3.24 -10.23
C LEU A 137 33.66 2.64 -9.10
N VAL A 138 33.04 1.89 -8.19
CA VAL A 138 33.70 1.15 -7.11
C VAL A 138 33.78 -0.32 -7.50
N THR A 139 34.94 -0.95 -7.31
CA THR A 139 35.10 -2.41 -7.49
C THR A 139 35.78 -2.98 -6.25
N ALA A 140 35.15 -3.95 -5.61
CA ALA A 140 35.66 -4.57 -4.39
C ALA A 140 35.15 -6.02 -4.22
N PRO A 141 35.79 -6.85 -3.39
CA PRO A 141 35.27 -8.17 -3.04
C PRO A 141 33.88 -8.07 -2.41
N ILE A 142 33.04 -9.07 -2.65
CA ILE A 142 31.75 -9.23 -1.98
C ILE A 142 31.94 -10.12 -0.75
N VAL A 143 31.53 -9.63 0.42
CA VAL A 143 31.69 -10.33 1.71
C VAL A 143 30.32 -10.59 2.32
N PRO A 144 29.91 -11.87 2.50
CA PRO A 144 28.70 -12.22 3.23
C PRO A 144 28.74 -11.73 4.68
N VAL A 145 27.69 -11.06 5.09
CA VAL A 145 27.45 -10.64 6.48
C VAL A 145 26.81 -11.80 7.25
N ASN A 146 27.17 -11.96 8.52
CA ASN A 146 26.62 -13.03 9.36
C ASN A 146 25.15 -12.77 9.69
N ASN A 147 24.41 -13.84 10.01
CA ASN A 147 23.01 -13.78 10.42
C ASN A 147 22.17 -12.96 9.43
N LEU A 148 21.59 -11.85 9.89
CA LEU A 148 20.77 -10.94 9.10
C LEU A 148 21.40 -9.54 9.00
N GLY A 149 22.59 -9.28 9.56
CA GLY A 149 23.15 -7.93 9.59
C GLY A 149 22.30 -6.94 10.40
N CYS A 150 21.67 -7.40 11.48
CA CYS A 150 20.84 -6.57 12.34
C CYS A 150 21.61 -5.99 13.53
N GLU A 151 22.79 -6.54 13.82
CA GLU A 151 23.65 -6.09 14.91
C GLU A 151 25.04 -5.75 14.36
N ALA A 152 25.74 -4.79 14.97
CA ALA A 152 27.10 -4.43 14.55
C ALA A 152 28.06 -5.63 14.54
N SER A 153 27.87 -6.58 15.46
CA SER A 153 28.67 -7.82 15.54
C SER A 153 28.44 -8.80 14.39
N ASP A 154 27.39 -8.62 13.60
CA ASP A 154 27.11 -9.46 12.43
C ASP A 154 28.11 -9.19 11.29
N PHE A 155 28.74 -8.02 11.27
CA PHE A 155 29.64 -7.58 10.21
C PHE A 155 31.08 -8.01 10.52
N PRO A 156 31.64 -9.01 9.81
CA PRO A 156 33.00 -9.48 10.05
C PRO A 156 34.03 -8.45 9.59
N ALA A 157 35.27 -8.55 10.09
CA ALA A 157 36.32 -7.55 9.84
C ALA A 157 36.66 -7.40 8.33
N GLU A 158 36.45 -8.46 7.56
CA GLU A 158 36.67 -8.53 6.11
C GLU A 158 35.72 -7.61 5.33
N VAL A 159 34.62 -7.13 5.91
CA VAL A 159 33.71 -6.17 5.27
C VAL A 159 34.39 -4.81 5.05
N SER A 160 35.40 -4.45 5.83
CA SER A 160 36.08 -3.17 5.69
C SER A 160 36.77 -3.06 4.32
N GLY A 161 36.38 -2.07 3.50
CA GLY A 161 36.84 -1.89 2.13
C GLY A 161 36.16 -2.80 1.09
N ALA A 162 35.20 -3.65 1.51
CA ALA A 162 34.48 -4.60 0.68
C ALA A 162 33.01 -4.16 0.45
N ILE A 163 32.31 -4.89 -0.42
CA ILE A 163 30.85 -4.76 -0.57
C ILE A 163 30.18 -5.78 0.33
N ALA A 164 29.36 -5.32 1.27
CA ALA A 164 28.65 -6.18 2.21
C ALA A 164 27.46 -6.90 1.51
N LEU A 165 27.39 -8.22 1.58
CA LEU A 165 26.23 -9.00 1.11
C LEU A 165 25.36 -9.42 2.28
N ILE A 166 24.14 -8.91 2.35
CA ILE A 166 23.28 -8.97 3.53
C ILE A 166 21.96 -9.64 3.16
N SER A 167 21.53 -10.64 3.94
CA SER A 167 20.21 -11.26 3.75
C SER A 167 19.11 -10.30 4.18
N ARG A 168 18.05 -10.17 3.38
CA ARG A 168 16.76 -9.64 3.85
C ARG A 168 16.29 -10.47 5.04
N GLY A 169 15.64 -9.81 5.99
CA GLY A 169 15.14 -10.46 7.19
C GLY A 169 14.23 -9.53 7.98
N THR A 170 14.39 -9.58 9.29
CA THR A 170 13.51 -8.99 10.30
C THR A 170 13.76 -7.51 10.56
N CYS A 171 15.02 -7.08 10.49
CA CYS A 171 15.40 -5.69 10.69
C CYS A 171 15.35 -4.85 9.41
N GLU A 172 15.24 -3.54 9.61
CA GLU A 172 15.13 -2.52 8.56
C GLU A 172 16.31 -2.51 7.59
N PHE A 173 16.04 -2.17 6.33
CA PHE A 173 17.07 -2.04 5.29
C PHE A 173 18.06 -0.91 5.60
N GLY A 174 17.57 0.23 6.11
CA GLY A 174 18.42 1.35 6.53
C GLY A 174 19.41 0.96 7.62
N LEU A 175 18.99 0.17 8.61
CA LEU A 175 19.88 -0.35 9.66
C LEU A 175 21.02 -1.17 9.05
N LYS A 176 20.70 -2.08 8.12
CA LYS A 176 21.71 -2.92 7.45
C LYS A 176 22.73 -2.08 6.68
N SER A 177 22.26 -1.07 5.94
CA SER A 177 23.12 -0.17 5.17
C SER A 177 24.01 0.69 6.10
N ALA A 178 23.44 1.25 7.16
CA ALA A 178 24.15 2.05 8.15
C ALA A 178 25.23 1.23 8.88
N LEU A 179 24.91 0.01 9.30
CA LEU A 179 25.88 -0.89 9.94
C LEU A 179 26.98 -1.33 8.97
N ALA A 180 26.66 -1.55 7.68
CA ALA A 180 27.66 -1.81 6.66
C ALA A 180 28.64 -0.64 6.53
N GLY A 181 28.12 0.60 6.46
CA GLY A 181 28.94 1.82 6.46
C GLY A 181 29.82 1.94 7.70
N SER A 182 29.25 1.70 8.89
CA SER A 182 29.99 1.70 10.16
C SER A 182 31.05 0.60 10.26
N ALA A 183 30.87 -0.53 9.56
CA ALA A 183 31.88 -1.58 9.40
C ALA A 183 32.96 -1.23 8.34
N GLY A 184 32.82 -0.10 7.65
CA GLY A 184 33.74 0.37 6.62
C GLY A 184 33.50 -0.24 5.24
N ALA A 185 32.32 -0.78 4.98
CA ALA A 185 31.94 -1.24 3.64
C ALA A 185 31.95 -0.07 2.64
N VAL A 186 32.30 -0.35 1.39
CA VAL A 186 32.24 0.63 0.28
C VAL A 186 30.91 0.57 -0.49
N GLY A 187 30.05 -0.39 -0.13
CA GLY A 187 28.71 -0.60 -0.68
C GLY A 187 28.00 -1.76 0.03
N ALA A 188 26.70 -1.88 -0.19
CA ALA A 188 25.88 -2.97 0.33
C ALA A 188 25.00 -3.57 -0.77
N ILE A 189 24.84 -4.90 -0.71
CA ILE A 189 23.91 -5.66 -1.54
C ILE A 189 22.96 -6.38 -0.58
N ILE A 190 21.66 -6.11 -0.70
CA ILE A 190 20.64 -6.77 0.11
C ILE A 190 19.86 -7.75 -0.77
N TYR A 191 20.03 -9.04 -0.52
CA TYR A 191 19.36 -10.07 -1.31
C TYR A 191 18.08 -10.58 -0.66
N ASN A 192 17.11 -10.95 -1.49
CA ASN A 192 15.79 -11.36 -1.04
C ASN A 192 15.83 -12.64 -0.21
N ASN A 193 14.84 -12.82 0.68
CA ASN A 193 14.66 -14.02 1.49
C ASN A 193 13.51 -14.91 0.99
N VAL A 194 12.84 -14.48 -0.08
CA VAL A 194 11.84 -15.21 -0.85
C VAL A 194 12.14 -15.03 -2.35
N ALA A 195 11.57 -15.88 -3.21
CA ALA A 195 11.75 -15.76 -4.66
C ALA A 195 11.23 -14.40 -5.17
N GLY A 196 11.87 -13.88 -6.22
CA GLY A 196 11.51 -12.60 -6.85
C GLY A 196 12.39 -11.42 -6.44
N THR A 197 12.09 -10.26 -7.03
CA THR A 197 12.83 -9.01 -6.81
C THR A 197 12.33 -8.25 -5.58
N ILE A 198 13.06 -7.21 -5.17
CA ILE A 198 12.68 -6.30 -4.08
C ILE A 198 12.72 -4.87 -4.61
N SER A 199 11.65 -4.12 -4.34
CA SER A 199 11.73 -2.66 -4.22
C SER A 199 11.65 -2.32 -2.73
N ALA A 200 12.56 -1.48 -2.25
CA ALA A 200 12.67 -1.15 -0.83
C ALA A 200 13.30 0.21 -0.61
N THR A 201 12.99 0.79 0.55
CA THR A 201 13.57 2.05 1.03
C THR A 201 14.52 1.78 2.19
N LEU A 202 15.61 2.54 2.28
CA LEU A 202 16.43 2.62 3.49
C LEU A 202 15.73 3.46 4.58
N GLY A 203 14.72 4.24 4.21
CA GLY A 203 14.16 5.31 5.04
C GLY A 203 15.07 6.53 5.07
N PRO A 204 14.53 7.72 5.40
CA PRO A 204 15.28 8.96 5.36
C PRO A 204 16.46 8.94 6.36
N PRO A 205 17.66 9.41 5.95
CA PRO A 205 18.77 9.65 6.87
C PRO A 205 18.50 10.88 7.77
N PRO A 206 19.32 11.15 8.81
CA PRO A 206 20.39 10.31 9.33
C PRO A 206 19.86 9.19 10.24
N ARG A 207 20.68 8.16 10.44
CA ARG A 207 20.43 7.12 11.43
C ARG A 207 21.48 7.15 12.55
N PRO A 208 21.14 6.72 13.77
CA PRO A 208 22.09 6.67 14.87
C PRO A 208 23.20 5.62 14.67
N GLU A 209 22.96 4.57 13.87
CA GLU A 209 23.91 3.48 13.68
C GLU A 209 25.05 3.79 12.70
N GLY A 210 24.88 4.80 11.84
CA GLY A 210 25.88 5.20 10.84
C GLY A 210 25.28 5.84 9.59
N ASP A 211 26.17 6.34 8.74
CA ASP A 211 25.81 6.83 7.40
C ASP A 211 25.52 5.65 6.47
N TYR A 212 24.58 5.83 5.55
CA TYR A 212 24.32 4.84 4.52
C TYR A 212 25.48 4.69 3.54
N VAL A 213 25.61 3.49 2.99
CA VAL A 213 26.45 3.21 1.82
C VAL A 213 25.57 3.02 0.59
N ALA A 214 26.19 3.08 -0.59
CA ALA A 214 25.50 2.73 -1.83
C ALA A 214 24.92 1.32 -1.74
N SER A 215 23.60 1.20 -1.86
CA SER A 215 22.84 -0.01 -1.51
C SER A 215 21.95 -0.44 -2.67
N VAL A 216 22.08 -1.70 -3.08
CA VAL A 216 21.32 -2.29 -4.18
C VAL A 216 20.69 -3.63 -3.78
N THR A 217 19.69 -4.08 -4.54
CA THR A 217 18.95 -5.32 -4.26
C THR A 217 19.42 -6.51 -5.11
N LEU A 218 19.20 -7.73 -4.62
CA LEU A 218 19.36 -8.96 -5.41
C LEU A 218 18.20 -9.93 -5.17
N SER A 219 17.98 -10.85 -6.11
CA SER A 219 17.10 -11.99 -5.89
C SER A 219 17.67 -12.95 -4.84
N LEU A 220 16.81 -13.81 -4.30
CA LEU A 220 17.22 -14.88 -3.38
C LEU A 220 18.28 -15.78 -4.01
N GLU A 221 18.07 -16.16 -5.27
CA GLU A 221 18.89 -17.13 -6.00
C GLU A 221 20.31 -16.58 -6.23
N GLU A 222 20.42 -15.34 -6.70
CA GLU A 222 21.72 -14.67 -6.92
C GLU A 222 22.46 -14.49 -5.59
N GLY A 223 21.77 -14.03 -4.54
CA GLY A 223 22.38 -13.86 -3.23
C GLY A 223 22.91 -15.17 -2.63
N GLN A 224 22.12 -16.24 -2.68
CA GLN A 224 22.53 -17.55 -2.18
C GLN A 224 23.68 -18.16 -2.99
N ALA A 225 23.72 -17.94 -4.31
CA ALA A 225 24.82 -18.39 -5.15
C ALA A 225 26.15 -17.76 -4.72
N ILE A 226 26.17 -16.45 -4.46
CA ILE A 226 27.38 -15.74 -3.99
C ILE A 226 27.81 -16.27 -2.61
N VAL A 227 26.88 -16.44 -1.67
CA VAL A 227 27.17 -17.01 -0.34
C VAL A 227 27.83 -18.38 -0.48
N ALA A 228 27.32 -19.26 -1.35
CA ALA A 228 27.88 -20.59 -1.56
C ALA A 228 29.27 -20.55 -2.19
N GLN A 229 29.51 -19.64 -3.15
CA GLN A 229 30.83 -19.47 -3.79
C GLN A 229 31.88 -18.99 -2.79
N VAL A 230 31.56 -17.97 -1.99
CA VAL A 230 32.47 -17.44 -0.96
C VAL A 230 32.74 -18.47 0.12
N ALA A 231 31.72 -19.21 0.58
CA ALA A 231 31.90 -20.32 1.52
C ALA A 231 32.78 -21.46 0.95
N GLY A 232 32.77 -21.64 -0.37
CA GLY A 232 33.67 -22.55 -1.09
C GLY A 232 35.11 -22.03 -1.26
N GLY A 233 35.42 -20.82 -0.77
CA GLY A 233 36.74 -20.20 -0.85
C GLY A 233 36.99 -19.38 -2.11
N ALA A 234 35.97 -19.12 -2.93
CA ALA A 234 36.09 -18.22 -4.08
C ALA A 234 36.05 -16.75 -3.65
N THR A 235 36.80 -15.91 -4.36
CA THR A 235 36.67 -14.45 -4.25
C THR A 235 35.69 -13.99 -5.33
N VAL A 236 34.52 -13.52 -4.92
CA VAL A 236 33.53 -12.91 -5.82
C VAL A 236 33.73 -11.40 -5.80
N THR A 237 33.78 -10.76 -6.96
CA THR A 237 34.02 -9.31 -7.10
C THR A 237 32.74 -8.60 -7.54
N GLY A 238 32.38 -7.52 -6.85
CA GLY A 238 31.29 -6.64 -7.24
C GLY A 238 31.81 -5.32 -7.79
N THR A 239 31.11 -4.78 -8.80
CA THR A 239 31.32 -3.42 -9.28
C THR A 239 30.02 -2.64 -9.16
N LEU A 240 30.07 -1.44 -8.56
CA LEU A 240 28.92 -0.60 -8.26
C LEU A 240 29.19 0.86 -8.66
N ASP A 241 28.26 1.47 -9.38
CA ASP A 241 28.21 2.91 -9.68
C ASP A 241 26.77 3.39 -9.46
N VAL A 242 26.57 4.05 -8.33
CA VAL A 242 25.27 4.56 -7.87
C VAL A 242 25.39 6.06 -7.71
N LEU A 243 24.50 6.79 -8.36
CA LEU A 243 24.35 8.23 -8.19
C LEU A 243 22.96 8.53 -7.65
N THR A 244 22.90 9.24 -6.53
CA THR A 244 21.67 9.65 -5.86
C THR A 244 21.74 11.11 -5.46
N ASP A 245 20.60 11.78 -5.50
CA ASP A 245 20.44 13.16 -5.06
C ASP A 245 19.45 13.20 -3.89
N VAL A 246 19.98 13.17 -2.67
CA VAL A 246 19.20 13.25 -1.43
C VAL A 246 19.36 14.64 -0.85
N GLN A 247 18.24 15.36 -0.71
CA GLN A 247 18.23 16.74 -0.23
C GLN A 247 17.20 16.92 0.87
N VAL A 248 17.44 17.92 1.73
CA VAL A 248 16.40 18.39 2.66
C VAL A 248 15.44 19.27 1.89
N ILE A 249 14.21 18.82 1.74
CA ILE A 249 13.14 19.52 1.04
C ILE A 249 12.15 20.08 2.05
N THR A 250 11.79 21.36 1.87
CA THR A 250 10.73 22.00 2.65
C THR A 250 9.48 22.13 1.80
N THR A 251 8.35 21.67 2.33
CA THR A 251 7.04 21.81 1.69
C THR A 251 5.95 21.99 2.74
N ASN A 252 4.66 21.92 2.35
CA ASN A 252 3.54 22.10 3.26
C ASN A 252 2.45 21.06 3.02
N ASN A 253 1.96 20.45 4.10
CA ASN A 253 0.62 19.88 4.07
C ASN A 253 -0.41 21.02 3.95
N VAL A 254 -1.54 20.77 3.29
CA VAL A 254 -2.71 21.68 3.33
C VAL A 254 -3.74 21.10 4.29
N LEU A 255 -3.98 21.79 5.40
CA LEU A 255 -4.98 21.40 6.39
C LEU A 255 -6.17 22.34 6.28
N ALA A 256 -7.38 21.79 6.19
CA ALA A 256 -8.61 22.59 6.12
C ALA A 256 -9.70 22.02 7.00
N THR A 257 -9.96 22.68 8.13
CA THR A 257 -11.03 22.31 9.07
C THR A 257 -12.23 23.21 8.86
N SER A 258 -13.44 22.66 8.80
CA SER A 258 -14.67 23.46 8.70
C SER A 258 -14.71 24.51 9.82
N LYS A 259 -15.30 25.69 9.64
CA LYS A 259 -15.45 26.67 10.74
C LYS A 259 -16.52 26.27 11.77
N CYS A 260 -17.39 25.36 11.36
CA CYS A 260 -18.57 24.89 12.09
C CYS A 260 -18.44 23.42 12.48
N GLY A 261 -19.34 22.97 13.35
CA GLY A 261 -19.35 21.61 13.91
C GLY A 261 -18.42 21.43 15.10
N ASP A 262 -18.65 20.36 15.86
CA ASP A 262 -17.87 19.99 17.04
C ASP A 262 -16.40 19.74 16.69
N LYS A 263 -15.51 20.53 17.31
CA LYS A 263 -14.06 20.43 17.10
C LYS A 263 -13.39 19.40 18.00
N ASN A 264 -14.12 18.86 18.98
CA ASN A 264 -13.60 17.84 19.88
C ASN A 264 -13.88 16.41 19.36
N ASN A 265 -14.59 16.31 18.23
CA ASN A 265 -14.97 15.07 17.58
C ASN A 265 -15.03 15.30 16.07
N GLN A 266 -13.88 15.27 15.41
CA GLN A 266 -13.72 15.64 14.01
C GLN A 266 -13.57 14.42 13.11
N LEU A 267 -14.21 14.46 11.94
CA LEU A 267 -13.89 13.59 10.81
C LEU A 267 -12.69 14.17 10.08
N TRP A 268 -11.64 13.39 9.88
CA TRP A 268 -10.54 13.74 8.99
C TRP A 268 -10.61 12.91 7.71
N LEU A 269 -10.35 13.55 6.58
CA LEU A 269 -10.15 12.90 5.29
C LEU A 269 -8.76 13.22 4.79
N GLY A 270 -8.12 12.28 4.09
CA GLY A 270 -6.83 12.52 3.47
C GLY A 270 -6.61 11.84 2.14
N ALA A 271 -5.71 12.47 1.39
CA ALA A 271 -5.20 12.11 0.07
C ALA A 271 -3.87 12.85 -0.11
N HIS A 272 -2.90 12.28 -0.83
CA HIS A 272 -1.60 12.91 -0.99
C HIS A 272 -1.50 13.74 -2.27
N THR A 273 -0.64 14.77 -2.24
CA THR A 273 -0.57 15.80 -3.29
C THR A 273 0.63 15.65 -4.23
N ASP A 274 1.65 14.95 -3.78
CA ASP A 274 2.82 14.64 -4.57
C ASP A 274 2.57 13.48 -5.55
N SER A 275 3.63 13.13 -6.27
CA SER A 275 3.70 11.95 -7.14
C SER A 275 5.15 11.47 -7.15
N VAL A 276 5.40 10.24 -7.59
CA VAL A 276 6.77 9.84 -7.98
C VAL A 276 7.36 10.73 -9.09
N GLY A 277 8.69 10.68 -9.23
CA GLY A 277 9.42 11.41 -10.25
C GLY A 277 9.13 10.97 -11.70
N ALA A 278 8.57 9.77 -11.90
CA ALA A 278 8.37 9.18 -13.22
C ALA A 278 7.25 9.82 -14.04
N GLY A 279 6.22 10.37 -13.39
CA GLY A 279 5.00 10.78 -14.07
C GLY A 279 4.16 11.80 -13.31
N PRO A 280 3.07 12.27 -13.93
CA PRO A 280 2.27 13.33 -13.37
C PRO A 280 1.47 12.88 -12.14
N GLY A 281 1.14 11.59 -11.96
CA GLY A 281 0.50 11.05 -10.76
C GLY A 281 -1.00 11.35 -10.68
N ILE A 282 -1.77 11.11 -11.74
CA ILE A 282 -3.17 11.55 -11.80
C ILE A 282 -4.13 10.56 -11.14
N ASN A 283 -3.94 9.25 -11.28
CA ASN A 283 -4.62 8.30 -10.40
C ASN A 283 -3.97 8.31 -9.02
N ASP A 284 -2.63 8.41 -8.99
CA ASP A 284 -1.78 8.26 -7.81
C ASP A 284 -1.06 9.58 -7.41
N ASP A 285 -1.60 10.37 -6.50
CA ASP A 285 -2.97 10.32 -5.96
C ASP A 285 -3.77 11.58 -6.33
N GLY A 286 -3.70 11.96 -7.61
CA GLY A 286 -4.58 12.99 -8.14
C GLY A 286 -6.07 12.63 -7.99
N SER A 287 -6.41 11.33 -8.00
CA SER A 287 -7.78 10.85 -7.95
C SER A 287 -8.42 11.08 -6.57
N GLY A 288 -7.72 10.73 -5.49
CA GLY A 288 -8.09 10.99 -4.11
C GLY A 288 -8.10 12.48 -3.80
N THR A 289 -7.01 13.19 -4.13
CA THR A 289 -6.87 14.64 -3.89
C THR A 289 -8.01 15.43 -4.51
N VAL A 290 -8.34 15.16 -5.77
CA VAL A 290 -9.42 15.89 -6.47
C VAL A 290 -10.80 15.49 -5.95
N ALA A 291 -11.00 14.23 -5.57
CA ALA A 291 -12.27 13.78 -5.02
C ALA A 291 -12.58 14.47 -3.68
N ILE A 292 -11.64 14.44 -2.73
CA ILE A 292 -11.86 15.07 -1.41
C ILE A 292 -11.96 16.59 -1.52
N LEU A 293 -11.23 17.24 -2.46
CA LEU A 293 -11.40 18.68 -2.73
C LEU A 293 -12.81 19.00 -3.22
N ASN A 294 -13.36 18.19 -4.13
CA ASN A 294 -14.72 18.42 -4.64
C ASN A 294 -15.78 18.18 -3.56
N VAL A 295 -15.58 17.19 -2.68
CA VAL A 295 -16.43 16.98 -1.51
C VAL A 295 -16.34 18.18 -0.55
N ALA A 296 -15.14 18.68 -0.26
CA ALA A 296 -14.96 19.87 0.59
C ALA A 296 -15.69 21.09 0.03
N LYS A 297 -15.58 21.34 -1.28
CA LYS A 297 -16.28 22.46 -1.96
C LYS A 297 -17.80 22.28 -1.98
N SER A 298 -18.29 21.05 -2.08
CA SER A 298 -19.73 20.76 -1.99
C SER A 298 -20.26 20.95 -0.57
N LEU A 299 -19.55 20.42 0.43
CA LEU A 299 -19.90 20.51 1.85
C LEU A 299 -20.03 21.97 2.32
N ALA A 300 -19.25 22.90 1.75
CA ALA A 300 -19.32 24.32 2.04
C ALA A 300 -20.71 24.95 1.79
N LYS A 301 -21.66 24.25 1.15
CA LYS A 301 -23.05 24.70 0.97
C LYS A 301 -23.96 24.36 2.15
N TYR A 302 -23.48 23.58 3.12
CA TYR A 302 -24.29 22.99 4.20
C TYR A 302 -23.71 23.28 5.60
N ASN A 303 -24.51 23.00 6.63
CA ASN A 303 -24.09 22.91 8.01
C ASN A 303 -23.78 21.46 8.40
N VAL A 304 -22.96 21.31 9.44
CA VAL A 304 -22.49 20.04 9.99
C VAL A 304 -22.62 20.07 11.52
N ASN A 305 -22.89 18.93 12.13
CA ASN A 305 -22.88 18.76 13.59
C ASN A 305 -21.46 18.51 14.08
N ASN A 306 -20.71 17.68 13.36
CA ASN A 306 -19.32 17.33 13.64
C ASN A 306 -18.41 18.10 12.68
N ALA A 307 -17.26 18.58 13.15
CA ALA A 307 -16.30 19.20 12.26
C ALA A 307 -15.79 18.21 11.22
N VAL A 308 -15.59 18.69 9.99
CA VAL A 308 -14.94 17.93 8.93
C VAL A 308 -13.65 18.63 8.56
N SER A 309 -12.56 17.88 8.57
CA SER A 309 -11.21 18.32 8.28
C SER A 309 -10.66 17.55 7.08
N PHE A 310 -9.91 18.24 6.25
CA PHE A 310 -9.26 17.68 5.06
C PHE A 310 -7.75 17.90 5.22
N GLY A 311 -6.98 16.82 5.14
CA GLY A 311 -5.53 16.83 5.08
C GLY A 311 -5.08 16.46 3.67
N PHE A 312 -4.37 17.37 3.01
CA PHE A 312 -3.71 17.09 1.75
C PHE A 312 -2.23 16.93 2.05
N TRP A 313 -1.75 15.68 2.01
CA TRP A 313 -0.46 15.29 2.54
C TRP A 313 0.63 15.43 1.48
N SER A 314 1.77 15.97 1.87
CA SER A 314 2.94 16.01 0.99
C SER A 314 3.95 14.93 1.38
N GLY A 315 4.63 14.33 0.42
CA GLY A 315 5.71 13.39 0.68
C GLY A 315 5.23 12.00 1.10
N GLU A 316 4.05 11.59 0.64
CA GLU A 316 3.56 10.21 0.83
C GLU A 316 4.52 9.24 0.13
N GLU A 317 4.88 9.57 -1.11
CA GLU A 317 5.72 8.80 -2.02
C GLU A 317 7.16 8.64 -1.53
N SER A 318 7.54 9.47 -0.56
CA SER A 318 8.86 9.49 0.09
C SER A 318 8.84 8.85 1.48
N GLY A 319 7.74 8.17 1.83
CA GLY A 319 7.55 7.45 3.09
C GLY A 319 6.59 8.14 4.07
N LEU A 320 5.38 8.51 3.62
CA LEU A 320 4.30 9.04 4.47
C LEU A 320 4.69 10.30 5.27
N LEU A 321 5.60 11.11 4.73
CA LEU A 321 6.30 12.15 5.50
C LEU A 321 5.35 13.21 6.05
N GLY A 322 4.38 13.64 5.24
CA GLY A 322 3.42 14.68 5.59
C GLY A 322 2.41 14.23 6.64
N SER A 323 1.76 13.08 6.44
CA SER A 323 0.80 12.53 7.41
C SER A 323 1.48 12.13 8.71
N THR A 324 2.70 11.56 8.66
CA THR A 324 3.52 11.28 9.84
C THR A 324 3.81 12.56 10.61
N PHE A 325 4.30 13.60 9.94
CA PHE A 325 4.56 14.88 10.59
C PHE A 325 3.30 15.47 11.23
N PHE A 326 2.16 15.37 10.56
CA PHE A 326 0.88 15.82 11.11
C PHE A 326 0.54 15.07 12.41
N VAL A 327 0.52 13.74 12.38
CA VAL A 327 0.16 12.92 13.55
C VAL A 327 1.14 13.13 14.70
N GLU A 328 2.45 13.17 14.43
CA GLU A 328 3.48 13.40 15.44
C GLU A 328 3.43 14.82 16.05
N SER A 329 2.86 15.79 15.33
CA SER A 329 2.67 17.15 15.83
C SER A 329 1.45 17.32 16.74
N LEU A 330 0.57 16.33 16.82
CA LEU A 330 -0.61 16.39 17.69
C LEU A 330 -0.23 16.18 19.15
N SER A 331 -0.78 17.00 20.05
CA SER A 331 -0.77 16.66 21.48
C SER A 331 -1.65 15.43 21.72
N PRO A 332 -1.45 14.69 22.83
CA PRO A 332 -2.34 13.58 23.19
C PRO A 332 -3.82 13.97 23.22
N GLU A 333 -4.14 15.19 23.65
CA GLU A 333 -5.50 15.73 23.67
C GLU A 333 -6.02 16.02 22.27
N ALA A 334 -5.22 16.69 21.42
CA ALA A 334 -5.59 17.01 20.05
C ALA A 334 -5.74 15.74 19.19
N ALA A 335 -4.98 14.69 19.48
CA ALA A 335 -5.16 13.40 18.84
C ALA A 335 -6.59 12.87 19.10
N LEU A 336 -7.11 12.97 20.32
CA LEU A 336 -8.47 12.50 20.66
C LEU A 336 -9.57 13.26 19.91
N ASP A 337 -9.31 14.49 19.48
CA ASP A 337 -10.24 15.25 18.64
C ASP A 337 -10.40 14.64 17.24
N VAL A 338 -9.41 13.87 16.76
CA VAL A 338 -9.51 13.10 15.51
C VAL A 338 -10.31 11.84 15.81
N ARG A 339 -11.61 11.88 15.53
CA ARG A 339 -12.53 10.78 15.81
C ARG A 339 -12.32 9.59 14.90
N ALA A 340 -12.16 9.88 13.62
CA ALA A 340 -11.99 8.93 12.53
C ALA A 340 -11.21 9.59 11.41
N TYR A 341 -10.40 8.80 10.70
CA TYR A 341 -9.64 9.19 9.53
C TYR A 341 -10.05 8.36 8.32
N LEU A 342 -10.37 9.01 7.21
CA LEU A 342 -10.71 8.35 5.95
C LEU A 342 -9.62 8.62 4.90
N ASN A 343 -8.99 7.58 4.40
CA ASN A 343 -7.92 7.65 3.42
C ASN A 343 -8.43 7.28 2.03
N PHE A 344 -8.09 8.08 1.02
CA PHE A 344 -8.46 7.82 -0.36
C PHE A 344 -7.23 8.00 -1.23
N ASP A 345 -6.79 6.87 -1.78
CA ASP A 345 -5.56 6.75 -2.54
C ASP A 345 -5.80 5.75 -3.68
N MET A 346 -5.53 6.19 -4.91
CA MET A 346 -5.79 5.46 -6.16
C MET A 346 -7.23 4.93 -6.25
N ILE A 347 -8.19 5.83 -6.46
CA ILE A 347 -9.62 5.51 -6.56
C ILE A 347 -10.17 5.57 -8.00
N ALA A 348 -9.30 5.54 -9.01
CA ALA A 348 -9.66 5.62 -10.42
C ALA A 348 -8.88 4.66 -11.33
N SER A 349 -8.40 3.51 -10.83
CA SER A 349 -7.54 2.60 -11.58
C SER A 349 -8.21 2.06 -12.85
N PRO A 350 -7.49 1.98 -13.99
CA PRO A 350 -8.06 1.59 -15.28
C PRO A 350 -8.65 0.17 -15.28
N ASN A 351 -7.95 -0.77 -14.63
CA ASN A 351 -8.35 -2.16 -14.47
C ASN A 351 -8.84 -2.42 -13.03
N TYR A 352 -9.63 -1.49 -12.48
CA TYR A 352 -10.06 -1.46 -11.08
C TYR A 352 -10.65 -2.77 -10.52
N VAL A 353 -10.55 -2.87 -9.20
CA VAL A 353 -11.45 -3.61 -8.31
C VAL A 353 -12.16 -2.61 -7.39
N HIS A 354 -13.21 -3.02 -6.68
CA HIS A 354 -13.80 -2.17 -5.62
C HIS A 354 -13.37 -2.71 -4.26
N GLN A 355 -12.47 -1.99 -3.59
CA GLN A 355 -11.90 -2.43 -2.31
C GLN A 355 -12.22 -1.47 -1.16
N ILE A 356 -12.40 -2.06 0.02
CA ILE A 356 -12.61 -1.39 1.31
C ILE A 356 -11.50 -1.85 2.24
N TYR A 357 -10.90 -0.93 3.01
CA TYR A 357 -9.90 -1.35 4.00
C TYR A 357 -10.54 -2.23 5.10
N ASP A 358 -9.92 -3.37 5.40
CA ASP A 358 -10.34 -4.38 6.38
C ASP A 358 -10.20 -3.84 7.82
N GLY A 359 -11.26 -3.17 8.30
CA GLY A 359 -11.32 -2.52 9.59
C GLY A 359 -11.49 -3.52 10.74
N ASP A 360 -12.31 -4.54 10.55
CA ASP A 360 -12.59 -5.57 11.55
C ASP A 360 -11.54 -6.70 11.57
N GLY A 361 -10.67 -6.74 10.56
CA GLY A 361 -9.59 -7.71 10.43
C GLY A 361 -10.07 -9.10 10.01
N SER A 362 -11.30 -9.24 9.52
CA SER A 362 -11.91 -10.53 9.19
C SER A 362 -11.29 -11.18 7.96
N ALA A 363 -10.77 -10.40 7.02
CA ALA A 363 -10.15 -10.89 5.79
C ALA A 363 -8.65 -11.19 5.96
N TYR A 364 -7.91 -10.31 6.65
CA TYR A 364 -6.44 -10.38 6.74
C TYR A 364 -5.90 -10.68 8.14
N GLY A 365 -6.78 -10.76 9.16
CA GLY A 365 -6.39 -11.05 10.54
C GLY A 365 -5.73 -9.88 11.27
N LEU A 366 -5.81 -8.66 10.71
CA LEU A 366 -5.21 -7.44 11.25
C LEU A 366 -6.24 -6.31 11.32
N SER A 367 -6.98 -6.26 12.43
CA SER A 367 -7.97 -5.20 12.65
C SER A 367 -7.31 -3.83 12.89
N GLY A 368 -8.02 -2.77 12.47
CA GLY A 368 -7.74 -1.39 12.83
C GLY A 368 -8.19 -1.05 14.27
N PRO A 369 -7.93 0.17 14.76
CA PRO A 369 -8.47 0.66 16.02
C PRO A 369 -10.01 0.66 16.04
N ALA A 370 -10.59 0.57 17.24
CA ALA A 370 -12.06 0.50 17.42
C ALA A 370 -12.80 1.64 16.69
N GLY A 371 -13.74 1.30 15.82
CA GLY A 371 -14.42 2.21 14.90
C GLY A 371 -13.96 2.06 13.45
N SER A 372 -12.81 1.43 13.19
CA SER A 372 -12.40 1.04 11.83
C SER A 372 -13.36 0.02 11.21
N ASP A 373 -13.87 -0.90 12.03
CA ASP A 373 -14.93 -1.87 11.68
C ASP A 373 -16.24 -1.18 11.28
N ASP A 374 -16.64 -0.12 11.98
CA ASP A 374 -17.81 0.68 11.59
C ASP A 374 -17.59 1.44 10.28
N ILE A 375 -16.37 1.94 10.04
CA ILE A 375 -16.01 2.60 8.77
C ILE A 375 -16.08 1.61 7.61
N GLU A 376 -15.55 0.40 7.79
CA GLU A 376 -15.66 -0.68 6.82
C GLU A 376 -17.14 -1.04 6.57
N ALA A 377 -17.91 -1.27 7.62
CA ALA A 377 -19.33 -1.61 7.53
C ALA A 377 -20.15 -0.51 6.81
N PHE A 378 -19.79 0.77 7.01
CA PHE A 378 -20.40 1.88 6.28
C PHE A 378 -20.17 1.75 4.78
N PHE A 379 -18.93 1.54 4.34
CA PHE A 379 -18.62 1.41 2.91
C PHE A 379 -19.20 0.12 2.31
N ALA A 380 -19.15 -1.00 3.04
CA ALA A 380 -19.77 -2.24 2.62
C ALA A 380 -21.28 -2.06 2.42
N GLY A 381 -21.93 -1.33 3.33
CA GLY A 381 -23.33 -0.91 3.19
C GLY A 381 -23.57 -0.04 1.96
N TYR A 382 -22.70 0.94 1.69
CA TYR A 382 -22.79 1.80 0.51
C TYR A 382 -22.73 1.01 -0.80
N PHE A 383 -21.76 0.12 -0.97
CA PHE A 383 -21.64 -0.72 -2.16
C PHE A 383 -22.81 -1.70 -2.29
N LYS A 384 -23.24 -2.31 -1.17
CA LYS A 384 -24.39 -3.21 -1.12
C LYS A 384 -25.69 -2.53 -1.52
N ASP A 385 -25.96 -1.31 -1.05
CA ASP A 385 -27.15 -0.53 -1.41
C ASP A 385 -27.22 -0.24 -2.92
N LEU A 386 -26.06 -0.15 -3.57
CA LEU A 386 -25.93 0.02 -5.01
C LEU A 386 -25.93 -1.30 -5.79
N ASN A 387 -25.99 -2.45 -5.09
CA ASN A 387 -25.80 -3.80 -5.65
C ASN A 387 -24.47 -3.97 -6.40
N ILE A 388 -23.42 -3.32 -5.90
CA ILE A 388 -22.07 -3.42 -6.45
C ILE A 388 -21.25 -4.30 -5.50
N PRO A 389 -20.65 -5.40 -5.97
CA PRO A 389 -19.74 -6.19 -5.16
C PRO A 389 -18.48 -5.39 -4.81
N SER A 390 -17.98 -5.59 -3.59
CA SER A 390 -16.72 -5.06 -3.08
C SER A 390 -15.95 -6.17 -2.35
N ASN A 391 -14.62 -6.09 -2.35
CA ASN A 391 -13.74 -6.93 -1.54
C ASN A 391 -13.05 -6.10 -0.46
N GLU A 392 -12.49 -6.76 0.53
CA GLU A 392 -11.63 -6.14 1.53
C GLU A 392 -10.19 -6.00 1.00
N THR A 393 -9.44 -5.04 1.53
CA THR A 393 -7.99 -4.89 1.30
C THR A 393 -7.27 -4.62 2.63
N GLU A 394 -6.03 -5.08 2.72
CA GLU A 394 -5.24 -4.98 3.95
C GLU A 394 -4.78 -3.54 4.23
N PHE A 395 -4.73 -3.15 5.51
CA PHE A 395 -3.89 -2.03 5.96
C PHE A 395 -2.41 -2.40 5.89
N ASN A 396 -1.87 -2.46 4.67
CA ASN A 396 -0.51 -2.89 4.37
C ASN A 396 0.57 -1.82 4.70
N GLY A 397 0.15 -0.61 5.09
CA GLY A 397 1.03 0.49 5.51
C GLY A 397 1.59 1.34 4.37
N ARG A 398 1.11 1.16 3.14
CA ARG A 398 1.57 1.88 1.94
C ARG A 398 0.77 3.15 1.61
N SER A 399 0.13 3.78 2.60
CA SER A 399 -0.58 5.05 2.40
C SER A 399 -0.79 5.76 3.73
N ASP A 400 -1.29 7.01 3.67
CA ASP A 400 -1.34 7.95 4.79
C ASP A 400 -2.23 7.52 5.97
N TYR A 401 -2.99 6.43 5.87
CA TYR A 401 -3.66 5.84 7.04
C TYR A 401 -2.67 5.27 8.07
N GLY A 402 -1.45 4.91 7.66
CA GLY A 402 -0.46 4.24 8.52
C GLY A 402 -0.18 4.98 9.83
N PRO A 403 0.26 6.25 9.78
CA PRO A 403 0.53 7.05 10.98
C PRO A 403 -0.70 7.21 11.89
N PHE A 404 -1.91 7.26 11.33
CA PHE A 404 -3.14 7.35 12.11
C PHE A 404 -3.41 6.04 12.86
N LEU A 405 -3.25 4.89 12.21
CA LEU A 405 -3.35 3.57 12.86
C LEU A 405 -2.33 3.44 14.00
N ASP A 406 -1.09 3.89 13.78
CA ASP A 406 -0.02 3.86 14.79
C ASP A 406 -0.32 4.74 16.00
N ALA A 407 -1.04 5.84 15.80
CA ALA A 407 -1.59 6.69 16.86
C ALA A 407 -2.92 6.19 17.44
N ASN A 408 -3.33 4.96 17.12
CA ASN A 408 -4.58 4.34 17.56
C ASN A 408 -5.82 5.18 17.18
N ILE A 409 -5.77 5.87 16.04
CA ILE A 409 -6.90 6.60 15.45
C ILE A 409 -7.62 5.63 14.50
N PRO A 410 -8.95 5.46 14.64
CA PRO A 410 -9.72 4.65 13.71
C PRO A 410 -9.57 5.17 12.29
N ALA A 411 -9.17 4.29 11.37
CA ALA A 411 -8.99 4.62 9.97
C ALA A 411 -9.76 3.67 9.07
N GLY A 412 -10.04 4.11 7.84
CA GLY A 412 -10.63 3.29 6.79
C GLY A 412 -10.76 4.09 5.49
N GLY A 413 -11.57 3.60 4.56
CA GLY A 413 -11.68 4.19 3.23
C GLY A 413 -11.81 3.13 2.16
N THR A 414 -11.56 3.54 0.93
CA THR A 414 -11.70 2.67 -0.25
C THR A 414 -10.60 2.93 -1.25
N THR A 415 -10.23 1.93 -2.02
CA THR A 415 -9.27 2.04 -3.14
C THR A 415 -9.78 1.23 -4.34
N THR A 416 -9.18 1.47 -5.50
CA THR A 416 -9.42 0.70 -6.72
C THR A 416 -8.26 -0.22 -7.11
N GLY A 417 -7.24 -0.30 -6.24
CA GLY A 417 -6.05 -1.13 -6.41
C GLY A 417 -4.95 -0.45 -7.23
N ALA A 418 -3.73 -0.98 -7.14
CA ALA A 418 -2.52 -0.42 -7.70
C ALA A 418 -1.75 -1.47 -8.50
N ASP A 419 -0.70 -2.07 -7.93
CA ASP A 419 0.20 -3.02 -8.56
C ASP A 419 -0.22 -4.48 -8.41
N GLU A 420 -1.37 -4.76 -7.79
CA GLU A 420 -1.91 -6.11 -7.69
C GLU A 420 -2.31 -6.65 -9.08
N VAL A 421 -2.22 -7.97 -9.27
CA VAL A 421 -2.64 -8.64 -10.51
C VAL A 421 -4.13 -9.00 -10.41
N LYS A 422 -4.94 -8.54 -11.37
CA LYS A 422 -6.35 -8.90 -11.45
C LYS A 422 -6.53 -10.41 -11.64
N THR A 423 -7.35 -11.02 -10.81
CA THR A 423 -7.71 -12.44 -10.91
C THR A 423 -8.82 -12.69 -11.94
N VAL A 424 -9.00 -13.95 -12.33
CA VAL A 424 -10.09 -14.35 -13.25
C VAL A 424 -11.46 -14.14 -12.59
N GLU A 425 -11.53 -14.38 -11.29
CA GLU A 425 -12.72 -14.16 -10.47
C GLU A 425 -13.11 -12.68 -10.42
N GLU A 426 -12.15 -11.79 -10.18
CA GLU A 426 -12.38 -10.35 -10.18
C GLU A 426 -12.75 -9.81 -11.56
N GLN A 427 -12.13 -10.34 -12.64
CA GLN A 427 -12.54 -10.02 -14.01
C GLN A 427 -14.00 -10.43 -14.27
N ALA A 428 -14.44 -11.58 -13.75
CA ALA A 428 -15.83 -12.01 -13.90
C ALA A 428 -16.82 -11.08 -13.17
N ILE A 429 -16.38 -10.37 -12.12
CA ILE A 429 -17.21 -9.47 -11.32
C ILE A 429 -17.21 -8.05 -11.90
N TRP A 430 -16.04 -7.48 -12.18
CA TRP A 430 -15.88 -6.06 -12.54
C TRP A 430 -15.36 -5.82 -13.96
N GLY A 431 -15.13 -6.89 -14.74
CA GLY A 431 -14.55 -6.79 -16.07
C GLY A 431 -13.06 -6.45 -16.07
N GLY A 432 -12.59 -5.88 -17.18
CA GLY A 432 -11.17 -5.61 -17.40
C GLY A 432 -10.41 -6.85 -17.89
N VAL A 433 -9.13 -6.96 -17.54
CA VAL A 433 -8.22 -8.01 -18.04
C VAL A 433 -7.55 -8.71 -16.86
N ALA A 434 -7.83 -10.01 -16.70
CA ALA A 434 -7.17 -10.88 -15.73
C ALA A 434 -5.71 -11.15 -16.14
N GLY A 435 -4.83 -11.24 -15.16
CA GLY A 435 -3.39 -11.39 -15.37
C GLY A 435 -2.64 -10.08 -15.62
N GLU A 436 -3.35 -8.98 -15.82
CA GLU A 436 -2.77 -7.63 -15.83
C GLU A 436 -2.89 -6.96 -14.46
N ILE A 437 -1.98 -6.02 -14.18
CA ILE A 437 -2.05 -5.23 -12.94
C ILE A 437 -3.27 -4.29 -12.94
N LEU A 438 -3.75 -3.91 -11.76
CA LEU A 438 -4.97 -3.10 -11.59
C LEU A 438 -4.81 -1.66 -12.11
N ASP A 439 -3.62 -1.09 -11.97
CA ASP A 439 -3.19 0.12 -12.65
C ASP A 439 -1.89 -0.11 -13.41
N GLN A 440 -2.01 -0.31 -14.73
CA GLN A 440 -0.86 -0.52 -15.62
C GLN A 440 0.12 0.65 -15.65
N ASN A 441 -0.30 1.82 -15.20
CA ASN A 441 0.49 3.04 -15.21
C ASN A 441 0.91 3.50 -13.81
N TYR A 442 0.67 2.71 -12.76
CA TYR A 442 1.17 2.98 -11.41
C TYR A 442 2.68 3.30 -11.42
N HIS A 443 3.04 4.45 -10.85
CA HIS A 443 4.40 5.00 -10.87
C HIS A 443 5.02 5.16 -12.29
N GLN A 444 4.21 5.37 -13.33
CA GLN A 444 4.67 5.57 -14.71
C GLN A 444 4.32 6.96 -15.25
N ALA A 445 5.03 7.38 -16.30
CA ALA A 445 4.75 8.63 -17.03
C ALA A 445 3.33 8.69 -17.63
N ALA A 446 2.70 7.54 -17.82
CA ALA A 446 1.36 7.42 -18.37
C ALA A 446 0.25 7.47 -17.32
N ASP A 447 0.55 7.62 -16.02
CA ASP A 447 -0.46 7.93 -15.00
C ASP A 447 -0.90 9.39 -15.10
N ASN A 448 -1.58 9.68 -16.21
CA ASN A 448 -2.01 10.99 -16.68
C ASN A 448 -3.55 11.00 -16.77
N VAL A 449 -4.18 12.08 -17.27
CA VAL A 449 -5.66 12.17 -17.27
C VAL A 449 -6.37 11.09 -18.08
N THR A 450 -5.66 10.41 -18.98
CA THR A 450 -6.20 9.31 -19.80
C THR A 450 -6.13 7.95 -19.11
N ASN A 451 -5.48 7.86 -17.94
CA ASN A 451 -5.35 6.64 -17.14
C ASN A 451 -6.63 6.28 -16.37
N LEU A 452 -7.52 7.26 -16.16
CA LEU A 452 -8.58 7.16 -15.16
C LEU A 452 -9.79 6.36 -15.64
N ASN A 453 -10.23 5.39 -14.85
CA ASN A 453 -11.56 4.82 -14.98
C ASN A 453 -12.61 5.76 -14.38
N GLU A 454 -13.34 6.48 -15.24
CA GLU A 454 -14.32 7.48 -14.82
C GLU A 454 -15.49 6.92 -14.00
N GLU A 455 -15.90 5.67 -14.25
CA GLU A 455 -17.03 5.04 -13.57
C GLU A 455 -16.66 4.69 -12.12
N ALA A 456 -15.55 3.96 -11.94
CA ALA A 456 -15.02 3.64 -10.63
C ALA A 456 -14.72 4.93 -9.84
N TRP A 457 -14.09 5.92 -10.48
CA TRP A 457 -13.77 7.18 -9.81
C TRP A 457 -15.00 7.94 -9.32
N LEU A 458 -16.05 8.01 -10.13
CA LEU A 458 -17.30 8.66 -9.72
C LEU A 458 -18.00 7.90 -8.59
N LEU A 459 -17.99 6.57 -8.64
CA LEU A 459 -18.58 5.71 -7.61
C LEU A 459 -17.91 5.93 -6.25
N HIS A 460 -16.58 5.85 -6.21
CA HIS A 460 -15.81 6.04 -4.98
C HIS A 460 -15.93 7.48 -4.48
N SER A 461 -15.84 8.49 -5.37
CA SER A 461 -16.01 9.91 -4.99
C SER A 461 -17.39 10.21 -4.38
N ARG A 462 -18.45 9.50 -4.82
CA ARG A 462 -19.78 9.58 -4.18
C ARG A 462 -19.83 8.84 -2.85
N GLY A 463 -19.13 7.72 -2.72
CA GLY A 463 -18.95 7.04 -1.44
C GLY A 463 -18.29 7.94 -0.40
N ILE A 464 -17.27 8.71 -0.78
CA ILE A 464 -16.65 9.75 0.06
C ILE A 464 -17.71 10.78 0.49
N ALA A 465 -18.50 11.28 -0.45
CA ALA A 465 -19.55 12.26 -0.17
C ALA A 465 -20.62 11.69 0.80
N ALA A 466 -20.97 10.41 0.65
CA ALA A 466 -21.88 9.71 1.55
C ALA A 466 -21.31 9.60 2.97
N ALA A 467 -20.04 9.18 3.09
CA ALA A 467 -19.35 9.04 4.36
C ALA A 467 -19.25 10.40 5.08
N VAL A 468 -18.89 11.46 4.34
CA VAL A 468 -18.86 12.82 4.88
C VAL A 468 -20.24 13.25 5.35
N ALA A 469 -21.31 13.01 4.59
CA ALA A 469 -22.66 13.38 5.03
C ALA A 469 -23.07 12.65 6.32
N HIS A 470 -22.75 11.36 6.42
CA HIS A 470 -23.05 10.54 7.58
C HIS A 470 -22.27 11.01 8.81
N TYR A 471 -20.94 11.03 8.74
CA TYR A 471 -20.08 11.37 9.88
C TYR A 471 -20.08 12.85 10.26
N ALA A 472 -20.41 13.74 9.32
CA ALA A 472 -20.61 15.16 9.64
C ALA A 472 -21.91 15.42 10.43
N THR A 473 -22.84 14.46 10.47
CA THR A 473 -24.14 14.62 11.16
C THR A 473 -24.31 13.70 12.35
N SER A 474 -23.63 12.55 12.38
CA SER A 474 -23.73 11.52 13.42
C SER A 474 -22.40 10.80 13.63
N TRP A 475 -22.18 10.27 14.84
CA TRP A 475 -21.12 9.31 15.14
C TRP A 475 -21.69 7.92 15.46
N GLU A 476 -22.85 7.60 14.91
CA GLU A 476 -23.43 6.26 15.03
C GLU A 476 -22.41 5.20 14.58
N GLY A 477 -22.22 4.14 15.39
CA GLY A 477 -21.16 3.16 15.22
C GLY A 477 -19.86 3.57 15.94
N ILE A 478 -19.28 4.71 15.58
CA ILE A 478 -17.92 5.08 16.03
C ILE A 478 -17.89 5.60 17.49
N PRO A 479 -17.16 4.95 18.42
CA PRO A 479 -17.20 5.24 19.87
C PRO A 479 -16.25 6.35 20.33
N GLU A 480 -16.64 7.09 21.40
CA GLU A 480 -15.82 8.06 22.20
C GLU A 480 -14.32 7.81 22.12
N ARG A 481 -13.49 8.71 21.53
CA ARG A 481 -12.05 8.57 21.71
C ARG A 481 -11.71 9.02 23.12
N VAL A 482 -11.27 8.05 23.92
CA VAL A 482 -10.82 8.24 25.29
C VAL A 482 -9.31 8.06 25.35
N PRO A 483 -8.60 8.76 26.26
CA PRO A 483 -7.19 8.50 26.50
C PRO A 483 -6.97 7.02 26.78
N ALA A 484 -6.00 6.41 26.12
CA ALA A 484 -5.66 5.01 26.39
C ALA A 484 -5.22 4.88 27.85
N ASN A 485 -5.85 3.97 28.61
CA ASN A 485 -5.37 3.56 29.92
C ASN A 485 -4.09 2.73 29.75
N GLY A 486 -2.94 3.42 29.66
CA GLY A 486 -1.62 2.80 29.62
C GLY A 486 -1.03 2.67 28.21
N THR A 487 0.28 2.88 28.14
CA THR A 487 1.12 2.83 26.96
C THR A 487 1.13 1.44 26.31
N ALA A 488 0.37 1.28 25.24
CA ALA A 488 0.67 0.26 24.24
C ALA A 488 0.90 0.99 22.92
N LYS A 489 2.14 1.42 22.67
CA LYS A 489 2.58 1.58 21.28
C LYS A 489 2.40 0.22 20.63
N ARG A 490 1.71 0.15 19.50
CA ARG A 490 1.71 -1.04 18.67
C ARG A 490 3.18 -1.24 18.27
N SER A 491 3.88 -2.20 18.89
CA SER A 491 5.18 -2.58 18.38
C SER A 491 4.91 -3.15 17.00
N VAL A 492 5.50 -2.57 15.97
CA VAL A 492 5.61 -3.23 14.66
C VAL A 492 6.17 -4.62 14.94
N ARG A 493 5.32 -5.63 14.84
CA ARG A 493 5.72 -7.03 14.84
C ARG A 493 5.54 -7.51 13.42
N GLU A 494 6.66 -7.97 12.89
CA GLU A 494 6.83 -8.63 11.60
C GLU A 494 5.64 -9.50 11.15
N PRO A 495 5.46 -9.67 9.83
CA PRO A 495 4.51 -10.63 9.30
C PRO A 495 4.76 -12.02 9.91
N VAL A 496 3.71 -12.57 10.52
CA VAL A 496 3.75 -13.88 11.14
C VAL A 496 3.95 -14.92 10.04
N VAL A 497 5.20 -15.39 9.88
CA VAL A 497 5.49 -16.61 9.14
C VAL A 497 4.74 -17.75 9.82
N ARG A 498 3.79 -18.36 9.10
CA ARG A 498 3.09 -19.58 9.52
C ARG A 498 4.12 -20.64 9.92
N LYS A 499 4.32 -20.85 11.22
CA LYS A 499 5.03 -22.04 11.72
C LYS A 499 4.24 -23.26 11.24
N GLY A 500 4.89 -24.10 10.44
CA GLY A 500 4.38 -25.41 10.08
C GLY A 500 3.91 -26.15 11.33
N VAL A 501 2.66 -26.63 11.28
CA VAL A 501 2.02 -27.41 12.33
C VAL A 501 2.85 -28.67 12.58
N LYS A 502 3.63 -28.69 13.68
CA LYS A 502 4.09 -29.95 14.28
C LYS A 502 2.90 -30.57 14.99
N GLY A 503 2.63 -31.84 14.64
CA GLY A 503 1.44 -32.58 15.02
C GLY A 503 1.07 -32.49 16.50
N GLY A 504 -0.12 -31.96 16.76
CA GLY A 504 -0.82 -32.03 18.03
C GLY A 504 -2.22 -32.61 17.81
N LYS A 505 -2.59 -33.63 18.59
CA LYS A 505 -3.90 -34.28 18.56
C LYS A 505 -5.03 -33.26 18.78
N VAL A 506 -5.90 -33.07 17.80
CA VAL A 506 -7.17 -32.35 17.97
C VAL A 506 -8.25 -33.34 18.40
N THR A 507 -8.87 -33.09 19.56
CA THR A 507 -10.06 -33.79 20.01
C THR A 507 -11.26 -32.91 19.71
N LEU A 508 -12.07 -33.26 18.70
CA LEU A 508 -13.29 -32.55 18.34
C LEU A 508 -14.42 -32.93 19.32
N LYS A 509 -14.88 -31.95 20.12
CA LYS A 509 -16.16 -32.03 20.83
C LYS A 509 -17.26 -31.51 19.91
N LEU A 510 -18.11 -32.41 19.40
CA LEU A 510 -19.35 -32.06 18.73
C LEU A 510 -20.39 -31.57 19.77
N LEU A 511 -20.81 -30.31 19.65
CA LEU A 511 -22.00 -29.79 20.31
C LEU A 511 -23.24 -30.27 19.55
N ARG A 512 -24.14 -30.96 20.27
CA ARG A 512 -25.46 -31.37 19.78
C ARG A 512 -26.32 -30.12 19.53
N GLN A 513 -26.81 -29.94 18.31
CA GLN A 513 -28.02 -29.17 18.06
C GLN A 513 -29.18 -30.12 17.73
N GLU A 514 -30.34 -29.77 18.28
CA GLU A 514 -31.54 -30.58 18.37
C GLU A 514 -32.21 -30.82 17.01
N THR A 515 -32.67 -32.05 16.82
CA THR A 515 -33.47 -32.50 15.68
C THR A 515 -34.95 -32.14 15.93
N LYS A 516 -35.58 -31.42 15.00
CA LYS A 516 -37.04 -31.37 14.88
C LYS A 516 -37.50 -31.72 13.46
N LYS A 517 -38.14 -32.90 13.42
CA LYS A 517 -39.22 -33.38 12.55
C LYS A 517 -38.97 -33.56 11.04
N ILE A 518 -38.89 -34.84 10.68
CA ILE A 518 -39.16 -35.42 9.36
C ILE A 518 -40.65 -35.75 9.26
N ALA A 519 -41.26 -35.42 8.12
CA ALA A 519 -42.40 -36.10 7.49
C ALA A 519 -42.21 -35.88 5.97
N ALA A 520 -41.67 -36.84 5.21
CA ALA A 520 -42.29 -38.02 4.59
C ALA A 520 -42.83 -37.75 3.16
N MET A 521 -42.55 -38.71 2.26
CA MET A 521 -43.03 -38.89 0.87
C MET A 521 -42.20 -38.13 -0.19
N ASP A 522 -41.81 -38.68 -1.34
CA ASP A 522 -42.00 -39.99 -1.97
C ASP A 522 -40.90 -40.15 -3.05
N THR A 523 -40.58 -41.39 -3.40
CA THR A 523 -39.65 -41.75 -4.47
C THR A 523 -40.28 -41.62 -5.85
N ALA A 524 -39.62 -40.93 -6.79
CA ALA A 524 -39.77 -41.22 -8.21
C ALA A 524 -38.52 -40.79 -9.00
N SER A 525 -37.90 -41.78 -9.64
CA SER A 525 -36.97 -41.69 -10.77
C SER A 525 -37.46 -40.72 -11.85
N HIS A 526 -36.56 -40.15 -12.67
CA HIS A 526 -36.60 -40.21 -14.14
C HIS A 526 -35.32 -39.59 -14.73
N ALA A 527 -34.95 -40.08 -15.91
CA ALA A 527 -33.68 -39.93 -16.61
C ALA A 527 -33.47 -38.55 -17.25
N TYR A 528 -32.21 -38.18 -17.42
CA TYR A 528 -31.78 -37.07 -18.28
C TYR A 528 -31.74 -37.54 -19.74
N GLU A 529 -32.47 -36.83 -20.62
CA GLU A 529 -32.31 -36.89 -22.06
C GLU A 529 -31.29 -35.85 -22.54
N ALA A 530 -30.53 -36.22 -23.56
CA ALA A 530 -29.50 -35.44 -24.24
C ALA A 530 -30.02 -34.79 -25.53
N PHE A 531 -29.14 -33.97 -26.13
CA PHE A 531 -29.07 -33.44 -27.52
C PHE A 531 -29.55 -31.98 -27.74
N PRO A 532 -29.09 -31.28 -28.81
CA PRO A 532 -28.04 -31.60 -29.80
C PRO A 532 -27.00 -30.49 -30.10
N THR A 533 -25.91 -30.92 -30.74
CA THR A 533 -24.88 -30.18 -31.51
C THR A 533 -25.35 -29.75 -32.90
N PHE A 534 -24.83 -28.62 -33.42
CA PHE A 534 -24.69 -28.22 -34.85
C PHE A 534 -23.83 -26.93 -34.89
N ASP A 535 -23.05 -26.54 -35.90
CA ASP A 535 -22.35 -27.20 -37.01
C ASP A 535 -21.31 -26.19 -37.56
N THR A 536 -20.31 -26.69 -38.28
CA THR A 536 -19.14 -25.98 -38.85
C THR A 536 -19.43 -25.14 -40.10
N TYR A 537 -18.58 -24.15 -40.41
CA TYR A 537 -18.40 -23.62 -41.78
C TYR A 537 -16.92 -23.33 -42.10
N SER A 538 -16.48 -23.76 -43.28
CA SER A 538 -15.08 -23.79 -43.75
C SER A 538 -14.75 -22.64 -44.72
N ALA A 539 -13.46 -22.25 -44.77
CA ALA A 539 -12.85 -21.34 -45.74
C ALA A 539 -12.14 -22.09 -46.90
N PRO A 540 -11.81 -21.43 -48.04
CA PRO A 540 -11.09 -22.08 -49.14
C PRO A 540 -9.59 -21.69 -49.28
N THR A 541 -8.77 -22.75 -49.38
CA THR A 541 -7.64 -23.05 -50.29
C THR A 541 -6.28 -22.32 -50.22
N THR A 542 -5.25 -23.12 -49.91
CA THR A 542 -3.79 -22.98 -50.16
C THR A 542 -3.37 -23.58 -51.52
N PRO A 543 -2.12 -23.34 -51.98
CA PRO A 543 -1.07 -24.40 -52.02
C PRO A 543 0.35 -23.86 -51.66
N GLN A 544 1.40 -24.60 -51.26
CA GLN A 544 1.75 -26.04 -51.19
C GLN A 544 3.07 -26.24 -50.39
N HIS A 545 3.18 -27.39 -49.69
CA HIS A 545 4.36 -28.23 -49.33
C HIS A 545 5.48 -27.68 -48.40
N ASP A 546 6.05 -28.43 -47.43
CA ASP A 546 6.19 -29.89 -47.29
C ASP A 546 6.55 -30.35 -45.84
N HIS A 547 6.30 -31.65 -45.55
CA HIS A 547 6.85 -32.57 -44.51
C HIS A 547 6.26 -32.71 -43.07
N ASP A 548 5.48 -33.81 -42.91
CA ASP A 548 5.58 -34.95 -41.96
C ASP A 548 5.37 -34.87 -40.42
N ALA A 549 4.34 -35.63 -39.97
CA ALA A 549 4.16 -36.42 -38.71
C ALA A 549 3.39 -35.82 -37.48
N PRO A 550 2.64 -36.65 -36.69
CA PRO A 550 1.27 -36.32 -36.25
C PRO A 550 1.05 -35.93 -34.77
N ILE A 551 -0.09 -35.26 -34.54
CA ILE A 551 -0.69 -34.81 -33.27
C ILE A 551 -1.28 -36.00 -32.47
N PRO A 552 -1.02 -36.14 -31.15
CA PRO A 552 -1.76 -37.07 -30.30
C PRO A 552 -2.98 -36.42 -29.61
N THR A 553 -4.10 -37.12 -29.66
CA THR A 553 -5.37 -36.84 -28.96
C THR A 553 -5.35 -37.27 -27.49
N THR A 554 -6.21 -36.64 -26.70
CA THR A 554 -6.51 -36.89 -25.28
C THR A 554 -6.84 -38.35 -24.97
N SER A 555 -6.30 -38.88 -23.87
CA SER A 555 -6.73 -40.16 -23.29
C SER A 555 -7.16 -39.97 -21.84
N ASP A 556 -8.34 -40.50 -21.54
CA ASP A 556 -8.98 -40.55 -20.23
C ASP A 556 -8.17 -41.42 -19.25
N ILE A 557 -7.96 -40.92 -18.03
CA ILE A 557 -7.43 -41.74 -16.92
C ILE A 557 -8.61 -42.16 -16.04
N THR A 558 -9.00 -43.42 -16.15
CA THR A 558 -9.84 -44.15 -15.20
C THR A 558 -8.92 -44.79 -14.14
N ALA A 559 -9.14 -44.48 -12.85
CA ALA A 559 -8.47 -45.17 -11.75
C ALA A 559 -9.32 -46.35 -11.26
N THR A 560 -8.78 -47.57 -11.37
CA THR A 560 -9.38 -48.78 -10.78
C THR A 560 -8.69 -49.08 -9.46
N ILE A 561 -9.44 -49.28 -8.38
CA ILE A 561 -8.90 -49.65 -7.06
C ILE A 561 -8.84 -51.18 -6.98
N SER A 562 -7.65 -51.76 -6.88
CA SER A 562 -7.44 -53.17 -6.59
C SER A 562 -6.59 -53.33 -5.33
N GLU A 563 -7.18 -53.83 -4.24
CA GLU A 563 -6.62 -54.65 -3.13
C GLU A 563 -7.44 -54.46 -1.82
N PRO A 564 -7.56 -55.48 -0.93
CA PRO A 564 -8.62 -55.56 0.09
C PRO A 564 -8.33 -54.73 1.36
N PHE A 565 -9.39 -54.12 1.92
CA PHE A 565 -9.35 -53.42 3.22
C PHE A 565 -9.75 -54.34 4.37
N SER A 566 -9.15 -54.14 5.55
CA SER A 566 -9.51 -54.87 6.77
C SER A 566 -10.36 -54.00 7.70
N LEU A 567 -11.50 -54.53 8.14
CA LEU A 567 -12.41 -53.90 9.10
C LEU A 567 -12.15 -54.43 10.51
N HIS A 568 -11.88 -53.52 11.46
CA HIS A 568 -11.93 -53.85 12.89
C HIS A 568 -12.95 -52.96 13.59
N THR A 569 -13.89 -53.61 14.28
CA THR A 569 -14.94 -52.97 15.08
C THR A 569 -14.68 -53.20 16.57
N THR A 570 -14.49 -52.11 17.30
CA THR A 570 -14.59 -52.08 18.77
C THR A 570 -15.17 -50.73 19.18
N ASN A 571 -16.21 -50.75 20.02
CA ASN A 571 -16.88 -49.56 20.58
C ASN A 571 -17.39 -48.54 19.54
N ASN A 572 -18.22 -49.01 18.59
CA ASN A 572 -19.01 -48.18 17.68
C ASN A 572 -18.26 -47.11 16.86
N LEU A 573 -16.99 -47.38 16.52
CA LEU A 573 -16.21 -46.58 15.56
C LEU A 573 -15.61 -47.49 14.48
N VAL A 574 -15.75 -47.10 13.22
CA VAL A 574 -15.15 -47.77 12.05
C VAL A 574 -13.88 -47.00 11.65
N ARG A 575 -12.74 -47.70 11.57
CA ARG A 575 -11.45 -47.14 11.11
C ARG A 575 -11.07 -47.76 9.76
N ILE A 576 -10.82 -46.92 8.76
CA ILE A 576 -10.29 -47.31 7.44
C ILE A 576 -8.86 -46.78 7.34
N THR A 577 -7.91 -47.61 6.94
CA THR A 577 -6.49 -47.22 6.81
C THR A 577 -6.01 -47.59 5.42
N THR A 578 -5.49 -46.62 4.65
CA THR A 578 -4.85 -46.83 3.35
C THR A 578 -3.50 -46.11 3.32
N PRO A 579 -2.39 -46.75 2.87
CA PRO A 579 -1.12 -46.07 2.70
C PRO A 579 -1.07 -45.30 1.36
N ILE A 580 -0.75 -44.00 1.40
CA ILE A 580 -0.41 -43.22 0.20
C ILE A 580 1.11 -43.09 0.12
N HIS A 581 1.71 -43.55 -0.98
CA HIS A 581 3.10 -43.25 -1.35
C HIS A 581 3.10 -42.22 -2.49
N ILE A 582 3.69 -41.05 -2.26
CA ILE A 582 3.93 -40.04 -3.31
C ILE A 582 5.35 -40.26 -3.85
N ARG A 583 5.48 -40.66 -5.13
CA ARG A 583 6.76 -40.61 -5.86
C ARG A 583 6.82 -39.33 -6.70
N ARG A 584 7.97 -38.65 -6.61
CA ARG A 584 8.50 -37.51 -7.40
C ARG A 584 7.82 -37.28 -8.77
N LEU A 585 7.38 -36.04 -9.01
CA LEU A 585 7.15 -35.49 -10.35
C LEU A 585 8.29 -34.52 -10.69
N MET A 586 8.98 -34.81 -11.80
CA MET A 586 9.85 -33.86 -12.51
C MET A 586 8.95 -32.81 -13.19
N TYR A 587 9.23 -31.53 -12.98
CA TYR A 587 8.66 -30.46 -13.79
C TYR A 587 9.60 -30.14 -14.95
N ILE A 588 9.07 -30.22 -16.17
CA ILE A 588 9.65 -29.66 -17.39
C ILE A 588 9.10 -28.24 -17.49
N GLY A 589 9.99 -27.25 -17.61
CA GLY A 589 9.66 -25.84 -17.71
C GLY A 589 8.99 -25.49 -19.04
N TYR A 590 8.27 -24.37 -19.03
CA TYR A 590 7.82 -23.67 -20.24
C TYR A 590 8.17 -22.19 -20.11
N ASP A 591 8.87 -21.68 -21.13
CA ASP A 591 9.09 -20.27 -21.42
C ASP A 591 7.77 -19.59 -21.82
N ASN A 592 7.42 -18.53 -21.11
CA ASN A 592 7.12 -17.17 -21.58
C ASN A 592 6.45 -16.36 -20.48
#